data_AF-A0A962VKW5-F1
#
_entry.id   AF-A0A962VKW5-F1
#
_cell.length_a   1.000
_cell.length_b   1.000
_cell.length_c   1.000
_cell.angle_alpha   90.00
_cell.angle_beta   90.00
_cell.angle_gamma   90.00
#
_symmetry.space_group_name_H-M   'P 1'
#
loop_
_entity.id
_entity.type
_entity.pdbx_description
1 polymer ?
#
loop_
_entity_poly.entity_id
_entity_poly.type
_entity_poly.pdbx_seq_one_letter_code
_entity_poly.pdbx_strand_id
1 'polypeptide(L)'
;AYDPHPITRRVSFTFYPGVRAIEQVQPAPGINTFALITSSSDSYSQTVAAVEQREIISQPISGSTAEPVSEPATGQPQSHILAVASEGQLPASSGQSSGQPSGQPSGQPFRALVIGDSDFASNSFFPYMANSDLALAMVRWLAREERNVPIASRIPVPSLILLTQAQMQGIFLLLVVLLPLAVLALGGIIWWRRR
;
A
#
# COMPACT_ATOMS: atom_id res chain seq x y z
N ALA A 1 -17.06 2.75 -2.16
CA ALA A 1 -17.42 4.16 -1.96
C ALA A 1 -16.57 4.74 -0.84
N TYR A 2 -16.53 6.08 -0.73
CA TYR A 2 -15.93 6.74 0.42
C TYR A 2 -17.03 7.27 1.32
N ASP A 3 -16.89 7.00 2.60
CA ASP A 3 -17.79 7.54 3.61
C ASP A 3 -17.37 8.98 3.96
N PRO A 4 -18.31 9.86 4.33
CA PRO A 4 -17.99 11.24 4.70
C PRO A 4 -17.05 11.31 5.91
N HIS A 5 -15.79 11.71 5.68
CA HIS A 5 -14.80 11.89 6.73
C HIS A 5 -13.78 12.98 6.31
N PRO A 6 -13.14 13.72 7.25
CA PRO A 6 -12.10 14.70 6.91
C PRO A 6 -10.96 14.16 6.04
N ILE A 7 -10.69 12.85 6.13
CA ILE A 7 -9.68 12.14 5.32
C ILE A 7 -10.15 12.00 3.86
N THR A 8 -11.41 11.64 3.63
CA THR A 8 -11.94 11.19 2.33
C THR A 8 -12.66 12.30 1.55
N ARG A 9 -13.04 13.41 2.19
CA ARG A 9 -13.83 14.52 1.60
C ARG A 9 -13.26 15.13 0.30
N ARG A 10 -11.97 14.96 0.04
CA ARG A 10 -11.24 15.53 -1.11
C ARG A 10 -10.53 14.45 -1.94
N VAL A 11 -10.78 13.18 -1.64
CA VAL A 11 -10.15 12.06 -2.31
C VAL A 11 -11.05 11.65 -3.47
N SER A 12 -10.45 11.53 -4.66
CA SER A 12 -11.12 11.06 -5.87
C SER A 12 -11.04 9.53 -5.92
N PHE A 13 -10.45 8.92 -6.94
CA PHE A 13 -10.29 7.47 -7.03
C PHE A 13 -8.92 7.02 -6.51
N THR A 14 -8.90 5.96 -5.70
CA THR A 14 -7.69 5.34 -5.15
C THR A 14 -7.67 3.87 -5.52
N PHE A 15 -6.48 3.31 -5.62
CA PHE A 15 -6.25 1.93 -6.06
C PHE A 15 -5.51 1.14 -4.99
N TYR A 16 -6.03 -0.04 -4.66
CA TYR A 16 -5.52 -0.94 -3.63
C TYR A 16 -5.33 -2.35 -4.18
N PRO A 17 -4.12 -2.72 -4.62
CA PRO A 17 -3.87 -4.06 -5.13
C PRO A 17 -4.00 -5.09 -4.00
N GLY A 18 -4.97 -6.01 -4.10
CA GLY A 18 -5.09 -7.12 -3.15
C GLY A 18 -5.58 -6.71 -1.75
N VAL A 19 -6.38 -5.64 -1.66
CA VAL A 19 -6.94 -5.16 -0.38
C VAL A 19 -7.70 -6.23 0.38
N ARG A 20 -7.47 -6.29 1.68
CA ARG A 20 -8.18 -7.16 2.61
C ARG A 20 -9.35 -6.44 3.26
N ALA A 21 -10.47 -7.14 3.39
CA ALA A 21 -11.60 -6.64 4.16
C ALA A 21 -11.24 -6.59 5.65
N ILE A 22 -11.75 -5.57 6.35
CA ILE A 22 -11.64 -5.37 7.78
C ILE A 22 -13.00 -5.65 8.40
N GLU A 23 -13.00 -6.45 9.46
CA GLU A 23 -14.18 -6.63 10.30
C GLU A 23 -14.12 -5.68 11.49
N GLN A 24 -15.16 -4.86 11.64
CA GLN A 24 -15.24 -3.91 12.73
C GLN A 24 -15.90 -4.56 13.95
N VAL A 25 -15.16 -4.67 15.04
CA VAL A 25 -15.66 -5.13 16.32
C VAL A 25 -16.37 -3.98 17.04
N GLN A 26 -17.30 -4.30 17.94
CA GLN A 26 -17.96 -3.31 18.80
C GLN A 26 -16.91 -2.45 19.54
N PRO A 27 -16.92 -1.12 19.37
CA PRO A 27 -15.93 -0.26 19.99
C PRO A 27 -16.12 -0.20 21.50
N ALA A 28 -15.02 -0.08 22.25
CA ALA A 28 -15.08 0.14 23.68
C ALA A 28 -15.74 1.50 24.01
N PRO A 29 -16.33 1.67 25.20
CA PRO A 29 -16.95 2.93 25.60
C PRO A 29 -15.97 4.11 25.47
N GLY A 30 -16.39 5.19 24.81
CA GLY A 30 -15.55 6.38 24.58
C GLY A 30 -14.63 6.30 23.36
N ILE A 31 -14.74 5.24 22.55
CA ILE A 31 -14.07 5.12 21.25
C ILE A 31 -15.12 5.25 20.14
N ASN A 32 -14.90 6.19 19.23
CA ASN A 32 -15.67 6.33 18.00
C ASN A 32 -14.89 5.70 16.84
N THR A 33 -15.58 4.95 16.01
CA THR A 33 -15.03 4.24 14.85
C THR A 33 -15.82 4.62 13.60
N PHE A 34 -15.13 5.00 12.54
CA PHE A 34 -15.72 5.43 11.27
C PHE A 34 -15.19 4.54 10.14
N ALA A 35 -16.09 3.91 9.39
CA ALA A 35 -15.72 3.34 8.10
C ALA A 35 -15.31 4.49 7.16
N LEU A 36 -14.23 4.32 6.42
CA LEU A 36 -13.72 5.32 5.47
C LEU A 36 -13.93 4.89 4.02
N ILE A 37 -13.69 3.61 3.77
CA ILE A 37 -13.71 3.02 2.42
C ILE A 37 -14.49 1.72 2.52
N THR A 38 -15.50 1.60 1.66
CA THR A 38 -16.35 0.42 1.52
C THR A 38 -16.29 -0.11 0.10
N SER A 39 -16.34 -1.42 -0.08
CA SER A 39 -16.44 -2.03 -1.41
C SER A 39 -17.88 -1.91 -1.95
N SER A 40 -18.09 -2.28 -3.22
CA SER A 40 -19.45 -2.40 -3.77
C SER A 40 -20.23 -3.53 -3.09
N SER A 41 -21.56 -3.49 -3.20
CA SER A 41 -22.44 -4.60 -2.76
C SER A 41 -22.16 -5.92 -3.48
N ASP A 42 -21.61 -5.85 -4.69
CA ASP A 42 -21.35 -7.02 -5.54
C ASP A 42 -19.93 -7.58 -5.34
N SER A 43 -19.22 -7.10 -4.32
CA SER A 43 -17.87 -7.58 -3.99
C SER A 43 -17.94 -8.90 -3.23
N TYR A 44 -16.92 -9.75 -3.40
CA TYR A 44 -16.80 -11.00 -2.67
C TYR A 44 -15.43 -11.07 -1.97
N SER A 45 -15.38 -11.81 -0.86
CA SER A 45 -14.13 -12.12 -0.18
C SER A 45 -13.74 -13.58 -0.41
N GLN A 46 -12.44 -13.82 -0.43
CA GLN A 46 -11.86 -15.15 -0.52
C GLN A 46 -11.06 -15.42 0.76
N THR A 47 -11.35 -16.53 1.43
CA THR A 47 -10.53 -16.98 2.55
C THR A 47 -9.28 -17.66 2.00
N VAL A 48 -8.11 -17.13 2.37
CA VAL A 48 -6.82 -17.74 2.02
C VAL A 48 -6.31 -18.48 3.25
N ALA A 49 -6.02 -19.78 3.09
CA ALA A 49 -5.44 -20.59 4.16
C ALA A 49 -4.13 -19.96 4.67
N ALA A 50 -3.89 -20.08 5.98
CA ALA A 50 -2.67 -19.56 6.59
C ALA A 50 -1.43 -20.20 5.96
N VAL A 51 -0.33 -19.45 5.87
CA VAL A 51 0.91 -19.92 5.23
C VAL A 51 1.42 -21.22 5.87
N GLU A 52 1.21 -21.40 7.18
CA GLU A 52 1.56 -22.63 7.91
C GLU A 52 0.76 -23.86 7.49
N GLN A 53 -0.46 -23.66 6.98
CA GLN A 53 -1.36 -24.73 6.50
C GLN A 53 -1.23 -24.95 5.00
N ARG A 54 -0.35 -24.20 4.33
CA ARG A 54 -0.13 -24.32 2.90
C ARG A 54 0.84 -25.48 2.66
N GLU A 55 0.29 -26.67 2.45
CA GLU A 55 1.10 -27.78 1.94
C GLU A 55 1.78 -27.34 0.64
N ILE A 56 3.10 -27.43 0.61
CA ILE A 56 3.87 -27.22 -0.62
C ILE A 56 3.52 -28.40 -1.54
N ILE A 57 2.56 -28.18 -2.43
CA ILE A 57 2.22 -29.13 -3.48
C ILE A 57 3.44 -29.23 -4.42
N SER A 58 4.35 -30.12 -4.08
CA SER A 58 5.45 -30.56 -4.94
C SER A 58 4.91 -31.68 -5.82
N GLN A 59 4.06 -31.31 -6.79
CA GLN A 59 3.60 -32.28 -7.78
C GLN A 59 4.75 -32.60 -8.75
N PRO A 60 5.15 -33.88 -8.92
CA PRO A 60 5.98 -34.27 -10.03
C PRO A 60 5.15 -34.09 -11.31
N ILE A 61 5.68 -33.35 -12.28
CA ILE A 61 5.05 -33.15 -13.58
C ILE A 61 5.05 -34.51 -14.30
N SER A 62 3.97 -35.28 -14.13
CA SER A 62 3.73 -36.51 -14.89
C SER A 62 2.24 -36.70 -15.07
N GLY A 63 1.75 -36.20 -16.21
CA GLY A 63 0.68 -36.80 -17.00
C GLY A 63 -0.61 -37.22 -16.29
N SER A 64 -0.97 -36.59 -15.16
CA SER A 64 -2.21 -36.90 -14.45
C SER A 64 -3.24 -35.84 -14.79
N THR A 65 -4.41 -36.29 -15.28
CA THR A 65 -5.64 -35.51 -15.41
C THR A 65 -5.76 -34.56 -14.23
N ALA A 66 -5.70 -33.25 -14.51
CA ALA A 66 -5.87 -32.24 -13.48
C ALA A 66 -7.22 -32.48 -12.80
N GLU A 67 -7.20 -32.95 -11.55
CA GLU A 67 -8.38 -32.84 -10.70
C GLU A 67 -8.81 -31.38 -10.71
N PRO A 68 -10.11 -31.08 -10.83
CA PRO A 68 -10.57 -29.70 -10.81
C PRO A 68 -10.10 -29.08 -9.50
N VAL A 69 -9.20 -28.10 -9.60
CA VAL A 69 -8.79 -27.28 -8.47
C VAL A 69 -10.08 -26.75 -7.87
N SER A 70 -10.42 -27.22 -6.67
CA SER A 70 -11.61 -26.79 -5.95
C SER A 70 -11.62 -25.27 -5.94
N GLU A 71 -12.61 -24.66 -6.58
CA GLU A 71 -12.75 -23.21 -6.57
C GLU A 71 -12.73 -22.76 -5.11
N PRO A 72 -11.86 -21.81 -4.75
CA PRO A 72 -11.79 -21.34 -3.38
C PRO A 72 -13.15 -20.78 -3.01
N ALA A 73 -13.71 -21.22 -1.88
CA ALA A 73 -15.06 -20.87 -1.47
C ALA A 73 -15.27 -19.35 -1.48
N THR A 74 -15.97 -18.87 -2.50
CA THR A 74 -16.32 -17.47 -2.69
C THR A 74 -17.49 -17.14 -1.77
N GLY A 75 -17.33 -16.16 -0.87
CA GLY A 75 -18.42 -15.67 -0.05
C GLY A 75 -19.56 -15.09 -0.90
N GLN A 76 -20.78 -14.99 -0.34
CA GLN A 76 -21.87 -14.27 -1.01
C GLN A 76 -21.49 -12.81 -1.27
N PRO A 77 -21.95 -12.20 -2.38
CA PRO A 77 -21.66 -10.81 -2.69
C PRO A 77 -22.17 -9.89 -1.57
N GLN A 78 -21.28 -9.09 -0.99
CA GLN A 78 -21.63 -8.08 0.01
C GLN A 78 -20.62 -6.91 0.00
N SER A 79 -21.03 -5.79 0.59
CA SER A 79 -20.11 -4.67 0.84
C SER A 79 -19.19 -5.00 2.02
N HIS A 80 -17.91 -4.71 1.85
CA HIS A 80 -16.86 -4.92 2.83
C HIS A 80 -16.21 -3.60 3.20
N ILE A 81 -15.91 -3.41 4.48
CA ILE A 81 -15.13 -2.27 4.95
C ILE A 81 -13.65 -2.55 4.62
N LEU A 82 -12.98 -1.58 4.00
CA LEU A 82 -11.59 -1.69 3.57
C LEU A 82 -10.65 -0.79 4.39
N ALA A 83 -11.20 0.26 5.01
CA ALA A 83 -10.47 1.14 5.91
C ALA A 83 -11.36 1.71 7.01
N VAL A 84 -10.80 1.86 8.21
CA VAL A 84 -11.45 2.37 9.42
C VAL A 84 -10.59 3.43 10.07
N ALA A 85 -11.19 4.55 10.46
CA ALA A 85 -10.61 5.52 11.40
C ALA A 85 -11.21 5.32 12.79
N SER A 86 -10.44 5.56 13.82
CA SER A 86 -10.91 5.51 15.21
C SER A 86 -10.34 6.66 16.02
N GLU A 87 -11.15 7.29 16.84
CA GLU A 87 -10.71 8.33 17.76
C GLU A 87 -11.42 8.20 19.10
N GLY A 88 -10.75 8.61 20.16
CA GLY A 88 -11.30 8.51 21.50
C GLY A 88 -10.27 8.84 22.56
N GLN A 89 -10.54 8.41 23.78
CA GLN A 89 -9.61 8.51 24.89
C GLN A 89 -9.20 7.11 25.32
N LEU A 90 -7.90 6.85 25.34
CA LEU A 90 -7.40 5.61 25.92
C LEU A 90 -7.54 5.71 27.44
N PRO A 91 -8.05 4.66 28.12
CA PRO A 91 -8.05 4.61 29.57
C PRO A 91 -6.62 4.82 30.07
N ALA A 92 -6.46 5.71 31.06
CA ALA A 92 -5.15 5.95 31.65
C ALA A 92 -4.56 4.62 32.15
N SER A 93 -3.35 4.28 31.68
CA SER A 93 -2.64 3.14 32.23
C SER A 93 -2.51 3.32 33.74
N SER A 94 -2.76 2.27 34.51
CA SER A 94 -2.81 2.25 35.98
C SER A 94 -1.51 2.63 36.70
N GLY A 95 -0.53 3.22 36.00
CA GLY A 95 0.74 3.73 36.53
C GLY A 95 0.96 5.25 36.40
N GLN A 96 0.02 6.01 35.81
CA GLN A 96 0.06 7.48 35.76
C GLN A 96 -1.13 8.08 36.52
N SER A 97 -1.05 8.05 37.85
CA SER A 97 -1.96 8.81 38.72
C SER A 97 -1.49 10.26 38.82
N SER A 98 -1.78 11.09 37.82
CA SER A 98 -1.77 12.54 38.03
C SER A 98 -3.17 12.95 38.52
N GLY A 99 -3.26 13.36 39.79
CA GLY A 99 -4.49 13.71 40.48
C GLY A 99 -5.33 14.74 39.74
N GLN A 100 -6.32 14.25 38.97
CA GLN A 100 -7.25 15.07 38.22
C GLN A 100 -8.62 15.07 38.93
N PRO A 101 -9.28 16.23 39.09
CA PRO A 101 -10.56 16.32 39.79
C PRO A 101 -11.61 15.42 39.13
N SER A 102 -12.41 14.76 39.97
CA SER A 102 -13.53 13.89 39.58
C SER A 102 -14.54 14.65 38.72
N GLY A 103 -14.61 14.32 37.42
CA GLY A 103 -15.57 14.91 36.48
C GLY A 103 -15.07 15.07 35.04
N GLN A 104 -13.77 14.92 34.78
CA GLN A 104 -13.21 14.91 33.42
C GLN A 104 -12.91 13.47 32.97
N PRO A 105 -13.25 13.09 31.74
CA PRO A 105 -12.85 11.80 31.19
C PRO A 105 -11.31 11.73 31.21
N SER A 106 -10.79 10.76 31.95
CA SER A 106 -9.38 10.58 32.27
C SER A 106 -8.76 9.65 31.23
N GLY A 107 -8.28 10.21 30.14
CA GLY A 107 -7.59 9.43 29.13
C GLY A 107 -6.78 10.25 28.15
N GLN A 108 -5.68 9.67 27.67
CA GLN A 108 -4.88 10.31 26.61
C GLN A 108 -5.67 10.22 25.29
N PRO A 109 -5.89 11.35 24.59
CA PRO A 109 -6.65 11.34 23.36
C PRO A 109 -5.85 10.66 22.25
N PHE A 110 -6.48 9.71 21.54
CA PHE A 110 -5.83 8.95 20.47
C PHE A 110 -6.60 9.07 19.15
N ARG A 111 -5.86 8.89 18.06
CA ARG A 111 -6.40 8.65 16.72
C ARG A 111 -5.67 7.44 16.15
N ALA A 112 -6.41 6.52 15.56
CA ALA A 112 -5.90 5.33 14.89
C ALA A 112 -6.55 5.19 13.52
N LEU A 113 -5.80 4.62 12.58
CA LEU A 113 -6.29 4.33 11.25
C LEU A 113 -5.80 2.96 10.84
N VAL A 114 -6.70 2.15 10.28
CA VAL A 114 -6.41 0.82 9.77
C VAL A 114 -6.91 0.75 8.34
N ILE A 115 -6.07 0.26 7.44
CA ILE A 115 -6.40 -0.01 6.04
C ILE A 115 -5.93 -1.41 5.67
N GLY A 116 -6.74 -2.12 4.90
CA GLY A 116 -6.49 -3.51 4.53
C GLY A 116 -5.44 -3.72 3.45
N ASP A 117 -4.74 -2.66 3.04
CA ASP A 117 -3.67 -2.68 2.05
C ASP A 117 -2.62 -1.61 2.38
N SER A 118 -1.35 -2.00 2.39
CA SER A 118 -0.22 -1.07 2.54
C SER A 118 0.37 -0.64 1.21
N ASP A 119 0.16 -1.41 0.13
CA ASP A 119 0.83 -1.21 -1.14
C ASP A 119 0.41 0.08 -1.81
N PHE A 120 -0.81 0.58 -1.58
CA PHE A 120 -1.27 1.89 -2.07
C PHE A 120 -0.31 3.04 -1.72
N ALA A 121 0.41 2.95 -0.59
CA ALA A 121 1.37 3.95 -0.13
C ALA A 121 2.83 3.63 -0.52
N SER A 122 3.07 2.53 -1.22
CA SER A 122 4.41 2.18 -1.72
C SER A 122 4.83 3.10 -2.87
N ASN A 123 6.14 3.22 -3.14
CA ASN A 123 6.66 4.06 -4.23
C ASN A 123 6.04 3.74 -5.60
N SER A 124 5.64 2.49 -5.82
CA SER A 124 5.06 2.03 -7.09
C SER A 124 3.61 2.50 -7.27
N PHE A 125 2.82 2.57 -6.18
CA PHE A 125 1.39 2.94 -6.23
C PHE A 125 1.08 4.32 -5.64
N PHE A 126 2.04 4.97 -4.98
CA PHE A 126 1.89 6.33 -4.48
C PHE A 126 1.51 7.35 -5.57
N PRO A 127 2.10 7.32 -6.78
CA PRO A 127 1.71 8.24 -7.86
C PRO A 127 0.45 7.79 -8.62
N TYR A 128 -0.15 6.64 -8.30
CA TYR A 128 -1.35 6.17 -8.98
C TYR A 128 -2.60 6.87 -8.47
N MET A 129 -3.34 7.48 -9.39
CA MET A 129 -4.62 8.15 -9.11
C MET A 129 -4.51 9.12 -7.91
N ALA A 130 -5.37 8.99 -6.90
CA ALA A 130 -5.37 9.82 -5.69
C ALA A 130 -4.75 9.12 -4.47
N ASN A 131 -3.90 8.10 -4.64
CA ASN A 131 -3.29 7.37 -3.53
C ASN A 131 -2.43 8.27 -2.63
N SER A 132 -1.64 9.15 -3.24
CA SER A 132 -0.85 10.15 -2.51
C SER A 132 -1.72 11.12 -1.71
N ASP A 133 -2.84 11.55 -2.29
CA ASP A 133 -3.75 12.50 -1.66
C ASP A 133 -4.41 11.87 -0.44
N LEU A 134 -4.83 10.60 -0.55
CA LEU A 134 -5.38 9.85 0.56
C LEU A 134 -4.33 9.63 1.65
N ALA A 135 -3.15 9.12 1.31
CA ALA A 135 -2.08 8.86 2.28
C ALA A 135 -1.72 10.13 3.07
N LEU A 136 -1.60 11.26 2.37
CA LEU A 136 -1.30 12.55 3.00
C LEU A 136 -2.48 13.06 3.85
N ALA A 137 -3.73 12.84 3.42
CA ALA A 137 -4.91 13.18 4.20
C ALA A 137 -5.01 12.35 5.50
N MET A 138 -4.66 11.06 5.44
CA MET A 138 -4.58 10.18 6.60
C MET A 138 -3.54 10.67 7.61
N VAL A 139 -2.31 10.97 7.15
CA VAL A 139 -1.23 11.48 8.01
C VAL A 139 -1.63 12.81 8.65
N ARG A 140 -2.21 13.74 7.89
CA ARG A 140 -2.70 15.02 8.43
C ARG A 140 -3.77 14.83 9.49
N TRP A 141 -4.70 13.91 9.28
CA TRP A 141 -5.74 13.61 10.27
C TRP A 141 -5.12 12.99 11.54
N LEU A 142 -4.16 12.07 11.42
CA LEU A 142 -3.44 11.53 12.57
C LEU A 142 -2.67 12.62 13.33
N ALA A 143 -2.07 13.57 12.61
CA ALA A 143 -1.36 14.72 13.18
C ALA A 143 -2.27 15.86 13.70
N ARG A 144 -3.60 15.74 13.55
CA ARG A 144 -4.58 16.79 13.91
C ARG A 144 -4.46 18.09 13.10
N GLU A 145 -4.00 17.99 11.86
CA GLU A 145 -3.78 19.11 10.94
C GLU A 145 -4.84 19.22 9.85
N GLU A 146 -6.03 18.63 10.02
CA GLU A 146 -7.10 18.60 9.00
C GLU A 146 -7.64 19.99 8.56
N ARG A 147 -7.32 21.05 9.32
CA ARG A 147 -7.73 22.44 9.06
C ARG A 147 -6.75 23.22 8.20
N ASN A 148 -5.53 22.73 8.01
CA ASN A 148 -4.53 23.42 7.20
C ASN A 148 -4.86 23.29 5.71
N VAL A 149 -4.77 24.38 4.95
CA VAL A 149 -4.98 24.39 3.50
C VAL A 149 -3.88 23.54 2.86
N PRO A 150 -4.21 22.43 2.16
CA PRO A 150 -3.22 21.62 1.48
C PRO A 150 -2.53 22.43 0.39
N ILE A 151 -1.22 22.65 0.50
CA ILE A 151 -0.41 22.92 -0.68
C ILE A 151 -0.29 21.57 -1.39
N ALA A 152 -0.83 21.45 -2.60
CA ALA A 152 -0.69 20.24 -3.40
C ALA A 152 0.80 20.04 -3.68
N SER A 153 1.39 18.99 -3.09
CA SER A 153 2.76 18.60 -3.42
C SER A 153 2.72 18.10 -4.85
N ARG A 154 3.33 18.83 -5.79
CA ARG A 154 3.48 18.36 -7.15
C ARG A 154 4.45 17.18 -7.08
N ILE A 155 3.93 15.96 -7.14
CA ILE A 155 4.77 14.79 -7.32
C ILE A 155 5.42 14.96 -8.69
N PRO A 156 6.76 15.11 -8.77
CA PRO A 156 7.41 15.16 -10.05
C PRO A 156 7.17 13.79 -10.70
N VAL A 157 6.36 13.74 -11.75
CA VAL A 157 6.21 12.54 -12.55
C VAL A 157 7.56 12.34 -13.24
N PRO A 158 8.34 11.30 -12.90
CA PRO A 158 9.58 11.05 -13.59
C PRO A 158 9.25 10.86 -15.08
N SER A 159 10.00 11.53 -15.95
CA SER A 159 9.77 11.43 -17.39
C SER A 159 9.86 9.97 -17.81
N LEU A 160 8.80 9.43 -18.41
CA LEU A 160 8.78 8.05 -18.89
C LEU A 160 9.79 7.93 -20.03
N ILE A 161 10.92 7.26 -19.80
CA ILE A 161 11.94 7.03 -20.83
C ILE A 161 11.47 5.87 -21.70
N LEU A 162 10.68 6.18 -22.73
CA LEU A 162 10.24 5.22 -23.74
C LEU A 162 11.36 5.06 -24.78
N LEU A 163 12.17 4.01 -24.64
CA LEU A 163 13.20 3.69 -25.62
C LEU A 163 12.59 2.91 -26.78
N THR A 164 12.87 3.35 -28.02
CA THR A 164 12.58 2.53 -29.19
C THR A 164 13.51 1.31 -29.23
N GLN A 165 13.10 0.26 -29.94
CA GLN A 165 13.94 -0.94 -30.10
C GLN A 165 15.33 -0.59 -30.68
N ALA A 166 15.39 0.38 -31.61
CA ALA A 166 16.65 0.86 -32.17
C ALA A 166 17.53 1.58 -31.14
N GLN A 167 16.94 2.38 -30.25
CA GLN A 167 17.67 3.05 -29.17
C GLN A 167 18.23 2.03 -28.17
N MET A 168 17.45 1.02 -27.81
CA MET A 168 17.89 -0.05 -26.92
C MET A 168 19.05 -0.86 -27.53
N GLN A 169 18.97 -1.21 -28.82
CA GLN A 169 20.07 -1.87 -29.54
C GLN A 169 21.31 -1.00 -29.64
N GLY A 170 21.15 0.31 -29.88
CA GLY A 170 22.26 1.26 -29.90
C GLY A 170 22.98 1.35 -28.56
N ILE A 171 22.24 1.44 -27.45
CA ILE A 171 22.79 1.45 -26.09
C ILE A 171 23.54 0.15 -25.79
N PHE A 172 22.97 -0.99 -26.18
CA PHE A 172 23.61 -2.29 -26.02
C PHE A 172 24.94 -2.37 -26.79
N LEU A 173 24.94 -2.03 -28.08
CA LEU A 173 26.15 -2.06 -28.91
C LEU A 173 27.22 -1.11 -28.36
N LEU A 174 26.84 0.10 -27.94
CA LEU A 174 27.78 1.09 -27.41
C LEU A 174 28.44 0.59 -26.11
N LEU A 175 27.63 0.16 -25.14
CA LEU A 175 28.11 -0.13 -23.78
C LEU A 175 28.68 -1.54 -23.62
N VAL A 176 28.08 -2.53 -24.29
CA VAL A 176 28.44 -3.95 -24.11
C VAL A 176 29.49 -4.39 -25.13
N VAL A 177 29.53 -3.78 -26.32
CA VAL A 177 30.45 -4.19 -27.39
C VAL A 177 31.56 -3.15 -27.61
N LEU A 178 31.18 -1.91 -27.94
CA LEU A 178 32.14 -0.89 -28.36
C LEU A 178 33.07 -0.47 -27.21
N LEU A 179 32.53 -0.25 -26.01
CA LEU A 179 33.31 0.19 -24.85
C LEU A 179 34.37 -0.86 -24.44
N PRO A 180 34.06 -2.15 -24.25
CA PRO A 180 35.08 -3.16 -23.96
C PRO A 180 36.13 -3.29 -25.07
N LEU A 181 35.72 -3.24 -26.34
CA LEU A 181 36.66 -3.28 -27.47
C LEU A 181 37.58 -2.07 -27.48
N ALA A 182 37.09 -0.88 -27.14
CA ALA A 182 37.91 0.32 -27.03
C ALA A 182 38.96 0.17 -25.92
N VAL A 183 38.59 -0.40 -24.77
CA VAL A 183 39.52 -0.70 -23.67
C VAL A 183 40.60 -1.68 -24.11
N LEU A 184 40.22 -2.78 -24.77
CA LEU A 184 41.17 -3.76 -25.30
C LEU A 184 42.09 -3.16 -26.36
N ALA A 185 41.56 -2.33 -27.26
CA ALA A 185 42.33 -1.64 -28.28
C ALA A 185 43.36 -0.69 -27.65
N LEU A 186 42.95 0.14 -26.67
CA LEU A 186 43.89 0.99 -25.94
C LEU A 186 44.97 0.17 -25.23
N GLY A 187 44.60 -0.92 -24.56
CA GLY A 187 45.54 -1.83 -23.92
C GLY A 187 46.56 -2.42 -24.90
N GLY A 188 46.08 -2.87 -26.07
CA GLY A 188 46.92 -3.40 -27.15
C GLY A 188 47.87 -2.35 -27.73
N ILE A 189 47.39 -1.12 -27.96
CA ILE A 189 48.22 0.00 -28.44
C ILE A 189 49.34 0.32 -27.44
N ILE A 190 49.02 0.37 -26.15
CA ILE A 190 50.01 0.64 -25.09
C ILE A 190 51.05 -0.48 -25.01
N TRP A 191 50.61 -1.74 -25.08
CA TRP A 191 51.52 -2.90 -25.08
C TRP A 191 52.48 -2.85 -26.28
N TRP A 192 51.96 -2.54 -27.47
CA TRP A 192 52.78 -2.47 -28.68
C TRP A 192 53.76 -1.30 -28.65
N ARG A 193 53.38 -0.15 -28.08
CA ARG A 193 54.30 1.00 -27.88
C ARG A 193 55.37 0.77 -26.81
N ARG A 194 55.15 -0.14 -25.86
CA ARG A 194 56.12 -0.48 -24.80
C ARG A 194 57.07 -1.62 -25.18
N ARG A 195 56.79 -2.32 -26.27
CA ARG A 195 57.65 -3.37 -26.82
C ARG A 195 58.62 -2.77 -27.84
#